data_AF-A0A351NGC7-F1
#
_entry.id   AF-A0A351NGC7-F1
#
_cell.length_a   1.000
_cell.length_b   1.000
_cell.length_c   1.000
_cell.angle_alpha   90.00
_cell.angle_beta   90.00
_cell.angle_gamma   90.00
#
_symmetry.space_group_name_H-M   'P 1'
#
loop_
_entity.id
_entity.type
_entity.pdbx_description
1 polymer ?
#
loop_
_entity_poly.entity_id
_entity_poly.type
_entity_poly.pdbx_seq_one_letter_code
_entity_poly.pdbx_strand_id
1 'polypeptide(L)'
;MKKMFMAVALAATMFVGCNETKKNDGNFAKYATVKIGTENTAYIDAISIYGKEVLNLYRFAAMEADNIYWKQVFGDKQALENLEDPQAREYALVNYGPWDRITGKSFVEG
;
A
#
# COMPACT_ATOMS: atom_id res chain seq x y z
N MET A 1 -9.82 48.37 57.15
CA MET A 1 -9.54 48.81 55.76
C MET A 1 -8.66 47.74 55.11
N LYS A 2 -9.30 46.76 54.47
CA LYS A 2 -9.30 46.52 53.02
C LYS A 2 -7.92 46.24 52.40
N LYS A 3 -7.70 44.93 52.18
CA LYS A 3 -7.07 44.27 51.01
C LYS A 3 -5.55 44.43 50.82
N MET A 4 -4.83 43.30 50.91
CA MET A 4 -3.97 42.84 49.80
C MET A 4 -3.62 41.35 49.98
N PHE A 5 -4.40 40.48 49.36
CA PHE A 5 -3.93 39.15 48.95
C PHE A 5 -3.29 39.33 47.58
N MET A 6 -1.99 39.06 47.45
CA MET A 6 -1.32 39.03 46.15
C MET A 6 -1.02 37.57 45.80
N ALA A 7 -1.53 37.17 44.64
CA ALA A 7 -1.78 35.80 44.25
C ALA A 7 -0.54 35.09 43.66
N VAL A 8 -0.51 33.79 43.93
CA VAL A 8 0.27 32.75 43.26
C VAL A 8 -0.32 32.49 41.87
N ALA A 9 0.54 32.33 40.85
CA ALA A 9 0.50 31.29 39.81
C ALA A 9 1.21 31.77 38.53
N LEU A 10 2.49 31.40 38.38
CA LEU A 10 3.18 31.47 37.10
C LEU A 10 2.90 30.14 36.37
N ALA A 11 1.84 30.11 35.57
CA ALA A 11 1.53 28.98 34.71
C ALA A 11 2.47 28.99 33.50
N ALA A 12 3.50 28.13 33.53
CA ALA A 12 4.28 27.78 32.35
C ALA A 12 3.40 26.91 31.45
N THR A 13 2.75 27.53 30.47
CA THR A 13 2.01 26.84 29.42
C THR A 13 2.98 26.02 28.59
N MET A 14 2.94 24.71 28.79
CA MET A 14 3.59 23.71 27.96
C MET A 14 3.16 23.92 26.51
N PHE A 15 4.11 24.17 25.62
CA PHE A 15 3.90 24.03 24.18
C PHE A 15 3.69 22.54 23.89
N VAL A 16 2.44 22.09 23.99
CA VAL A 16 2.01 20.85 23.34
C VAL A 16 2.00 21.17 21.85
N GLY A 17 3.13 20.90 21.20
CA GLY A 17 3.19 20.85 19.75
C GLY A 17 2.21 19.79 19.27
N CYS A 18 1.11 20.22 18.65
CA CYS A 18 0.29 19.32 17.85
C CYS A 18 1.13 18.89 16.64
N ASN A 19 1.79 17.74 16.75
CA ASN A 19 1.98 16.91 15.58
C ASN A 19 0.59 16.37 15.23
N GLU A 20 -0.10 17.08 14.34
CA GLU A 20 -1.16 16.49 13.53
C GLU A 20 -0.50 15.38 12.71
N THR A 21 -0.40 14.18 13.29
CA THR A 21 -0.18 12.98 12.50
C THR A 21 -1.36 12.90 11.56
N LYS A 22 -1.11 13.21 10.28
CA LYS A 22 -2.13 13.05 9.25
C LYS A 22 -2.49 11.58 9.22
N LYS A 23 -3.56 11.21 9.91
CA LYS A 23 -4.18 9.91 9.77
C LYS A 23 -4.53 9.79 8.30
N ASN A 24 -3.78 8.91 7.63
CA ASN A 24 -4.09 8.47 6.28
C ASN A 24 -5.57 8.07 6.28
N ASP A 25 -6.36 8.66 5.38
CA ASP A 25 -7.81 8.50 5.35
C ASP A 25 -8.25 7.10 4.93
N GLY A 26 -7.28 6.18 4.71
CA GLY A 26 -7.47 4.73 4.72
C GLY A 26 -8.36 4.23 3.60
N ASN A 27 -8.74 5.09 2.66
CA ASN A 27 -9.62 4.73 1.57
C ASN A 27 -8.81 4.11 0.42
N PHE A 28 -8.33 2.89 0.67
CA PHE A 28 -7.61 2.04 -0.27
C PHE A 28 -8.54 1.28 -1.23
N ALA A 29 -9.87 1.42 -1.07
CA ALA A 29 -10.89 0.71 -1.83
C ALA A 29 -11.13 1.32 -3.22
N LYS A 30 -10.06 1.43 -4.03
CA LYS A 30 -10.15 1.91 -5.42
C LYS A 30 -10.17 0.82 -6.47
N TYR A 31 -9.75 -0.39 -6.09
CA TYR A 31 -9.76 -1.55 -6.98
C TYR A 31 -10.82 -2.54 -6.51
N ALA A 32 -11.74 -2.89 -7.41
CA ALA A 32 -12.68 -3.97 -7.17
C ALA A 32 -11.96 -5.32 -7.32
N THR A 33 -12.08 -6.18 -6.32
CA THR A 33 -11.57 -7.55 -6.43
C THR A 33 -12.45 -8.35 -7.36
N VAL A 34 -11.88 -8.79 -8.48
CA VAL A 34 -12.55 -9.66 -9.45
C VAL A 34 -11.83 -11.01 -9.48
N LYS A 35 -12.59 -12.09 -9.29
CA LYS A 35 -12.04 -13.43 -9.40
C LYS A 35 -11.86 -13.78 -10.88
N ILE A 36 -10.61 -14.03 -11.29
CA ILE A 36 -10.30 -14.47 -12.64
C ILE A 36 -10.43 -16.00 -12.74
N GLY A 37 -11.09 -16.50 -13.79
CA GLY A 37 -11.11 -17.93 -14.13
C GLY A 37 -12.27 -18.75 -13.58
N THR A 38 -13.31 -18.13 -13.03
CA THR A 38 -14.52 -18.84 -12.56
C THR A 38 -15.43 -19.32 -13.69
N GLU A 39 -15.44 -18.63 -14.82
CA GLU A 39 -16.46 -18.84 -15.87
C GLU A 39 -15.98 -19.62 -17.10
N ASN A 40 -14.73 -20.12 -17.18
CA ASN A 40 -14.27 -20.79 -18.40
C ASN A 40 -13.07 -21.74 -18.26
N THR A 41 -13.18 -22.75 -17.38
CA THR A 41 -12.21 -23.86 -17.34
C THR A 41 -12.17 -24.63 -18.66
N ALA A 42 -13.28 -24.64 -19.42
CA ALA A 42 -13.39 -25.32 -20.71
C ALA A 42 -12.27 -24.94 -21.70
N TYR A 43 -11.81 -23.68 -21.71
CA TYR A 43 -10.69 -23.28 -22.57
C TYR A 43 -9.36 -23.82 -22.09
N ILE A 44 -9.13 -23.89 -20.78
CA ILE A 44 -7.90 -24.48 -20.20
C ILE A 44 -7.92 -26.00 -20.33
N ASP A 45 -9.09 -26.63 -20.18
CA ASP A 45 -9.29 -28.06 -20.31
C ASP A 45 -9.09 -28.54 -21.76
N ALA A 46 -9.43 -27.70 -22.74
CA ALA A 46 -9.19 -27.95 -24.16
C ALA A 46 -7.71 -27.87 -24.58
N ILE A 47 -6.82 -27.32 -23.74
CA ILE A 47 -5.39 -27.26 -24.04
C ILE A 47 -4.76 -28.62 -23.73
N SER A 48 -4.02 -29.16 -24.71
CA SER A 48 -3.26 -30.40 -24.53
C SER A 48 -2.24 -30.29 -23.40
N ILE A 49 -1.75 -31.43 -22.89
CA ILE A 49 -0.71 -31.44 -21.85
C ILE A 49 0.53 -30.63 -22.26
N TYR A 50 1.02 -30.79 -23.50
CA TYR A 50 2.14 -30.02 -24.02
C TYR A 50 1.81 -28.53 -24.19
N GLY A 51 0.57 -28.20 -24.56
CA GLY A 51 0.12 -26.80 -24.62
C GLY A 51 0.13 -26.12 -23.24
N LYS A 52 -0.22 -26.86 -22.19
CA LYS A 52 -0.14 -26.38 -20.80
C LYS A 52 1.31 -26.18 -20.35
N GLU A 53 2.24 -27.02 -20.81
CA GLU A 53 3.68 -26.81 -20.59
C GLU A 53 4.17 -25.50 -21.22
N VAL A 54 3.78 -25.23 -22.48
CA VAL A 54 4.11 -23.95 -23.14
C VAL A 54 3.46 -22.76 -22.42
N LEU A 55 2.21 -22.89 -21.97
CA LEU A 55 1.55 -21.85 -21.18
C LEU A 55 2.31 -21.54 -19.88
N ASN A 56 2.87 -22.56 -19.23
CA ASN A 56 3.71 -22.37 -18.06
C ASN A 56 5.01 -21.61 -18.39
N LEU A 57 5.61 -21.83 -19.57
CA LEU A 57 6.76 -21.03 -20.02
C LEU A 57 6.41 -19.55 -20.15
N TYR A 58 5.25 -19.22 -20.74
CA TYR A 58 4.77 -17.84 -20.81
C TYR A 58 4.51 -17.24 -19.42
N ARG A 59 3.96 -18.03 -18.49
CA ARG A 59 3.79 -17.61 -17.10
C ARG A 59 5.13 -17.26 -16.46
N PHE A 60 6.17 -18.08 -16.64
CA PHE A 60 7.50 -17.78 -16.10
C PHE A 60 8.09 -16.51 -16.71
N ALA A 61 7.95 -16.33 -18.03
CA ALA A 61 8.39 -15.10 -18.69
C ALA A 61 7.67 -13.86 -18.15
N ALA A 62 6.35 -13.95 -17.90
CA ALA A 62 5.58 -12.85 -17.32
C ALA A 62 6.00 -12.53 -15.87
N MET A 63 6.36 -13.55 -15.08
CA MET A 63 6.90 -13.34 -13.72
C MET A 63 8.24 -12.60 -13.75
N GLU A 64 9.12 -12.89 -14.70
CA GLU A 64 10.37 -12.13 -14.85
C GLU A 64 10.15 -10.70 -15.33
N ALA A 65 9.15 -10.48 -16.19
CA ALA A 65 8.75 -9.13 -16.58
C ALA A 65 8.26 -8.31 -15.37
N ASP A 66 7.49 -8.92 -14.46
CA ASP A 66 7.06 -8.30 -13.21
C ASP A 66 8.25 -7.92 -12.32
N ASN A 67 9.21 -8.84 -12.14
CA ASN A 67 10.44 -8.60 -11.38
C ASN A 67 11.28 -7.45 -11.95
N ILE A 68 11.38 -7.35 -13.28
CA ILE A 68 12.08 -6.25 -13.95
C ILE A 68 11.35 -4.93 -13.68
N TYR A 69 10.02 -4.92 -13.80
CA TYR A 69 9.24 -3.72 -13.59
C TYR A 69 9.38 -3.19 -12.15
N TRP A 70 9.36 -4.07 -11.14
CA TRP A 70 9.66 -3.70 -9.75
C TRP A 70 11.00 -2.97 -9.60
N LYS A 71 12.07 -3.49 -10.22
CA LYS A 71 13.40 -2.86 -10.20
C LYS A 71 13.42 -1.48 -10.86
N GLN A 72 12.58 -1.26 -11.87
CA GLN A 72 12.52 0.01 -12.58
C GLN A 72 11.74 1.08 -11.82
N VAL A 73 10.67 0.71 -11.12
CA VAL A 73 9.73 1.70 -10.55
C VAL A 73 9.88 1.93 -9.06
N PHE A 74 10.45 0.98 -8.32
CA PHE A 74 10.61 1.11 -6.86
C PHE A 74 11.96 0.58 -6.37
N GLY A 75 12.38 -0.59 -6.85
CA GLY A 75 13.58 -1.27 -6.37
C GLY A 75 13.21 -2.47 -5.50
N ASP A 76 13.53 -2.40 -4.21
CA ASP A 76 13.33 -3.54 -3.29
C ASP A 76 11.88 -3.67 -2.83
N LYS A 77 11.13 -4.57 -3.47
CA LYS A 77 9.74 -4.92 -3.12
C LYS A 77 9.61 -5.34 -1.64
N GLN A 78 10.64 -5.93 -1.02
CA GLN A 78 10.55 -6.42 0.36
C GLN A 78 10.31 -5.29 1.36
N ALA A 79 10.75 -4.06 1.06
CA ALA A 79 10.46 -2.90 1.90
C ALA A 79 8.95 -2.66 2.06
N LEU A 80 8.15 -2.97 1.04
CA LEU A 80 6.68 -2.86 1.10
C LEU A 80 6.04 -4.08 1.75
N GLU A 81 6.60 -5.28 1.54
CA GLU A 81 6.14 -6.51 2.18
C GLU A 81 6.30 -6.46 3.71
N ASN A 82 7.19 -5.61 4.22
CA ASN A 82 7.44 -5.39 5.64
C ASN A 82 6.62 -4.24 6.27
N LEU A 83 5.75 -3.55 5.51
CA LEU A 83 4.88 -2.52 6.08
C LEU A 83 3.99 -3.11 7.18
N GLU A 84 3.82 -2.43 8.32
CA GLU A 84 3.03 -2.93 9.44
C GLU A 84 1.53 -3.02 9.10
N ASP A 85 0.98 -1.97 8.49
CA ASP A 85 -0.43 -1.92 8.10
C ASP A 85 -0.69 -2.88 6.92
N PRO A 86 -1.51 -3.94 7.12
CA PRO A 86 -1.82 -4.91 6.06
C PRO A 86 -2.55 -4.29 4.87
N GLN A 87 -3.38 -3.27 5.07
CA GLN A 87 -4.10 -2.62 3.97
C GLN A 87 -3.15 -1.76 3.15
N ALA A 88 -2.28 -0.99 3.81
CA ALA A 88 -1.24 -0.21 3.13
C ALA A 88 -0.27 -1.13 2.37
N ARG A 89 0.10 -2.28 2.95
CA ARG A 89 0.93 -3.30 2.31
C ARG A 89 0.29 -3.85 1.03
N GLU A 90 -0.94 -4.33 1.11
CA GLU A 90 -1.66 -4.85 -0.05
C GLU A 90 -1.81 -3.77 -1.14
N TYR A 91 -2.16 -2.55 -0.74
CA TYR A 91 -2.31 -1.44 -1.66
C TYR A 91 -1.00 -1.05 -2.33
N ALA A 92 0.12 -1.05 -1.61
CA ALA A 92 1.44 -0.76 -2.17
C ALA A 92 1.90 -1.84 -3.16
N LEU A 93 1.57 -3.10 -2.87
CA LEU A 93 1.88 -4.22 -3.77
C LEU A 93 1.09 -4.12 -5.08
N VAL A 94 -0.19 -3.75 -5.03
CA VAL A 94 -1.01 -3.54 -6.24
C VAL A 94 -0.54 -2.33 -7.06
N ASN A 95 -0.07 -1.26 -6.41
CA ASN A 95 0.34 -0.03 -7.09
C ASN A 95 1.82 -0.01 -7.54
N TYR A 96 2.59 -1.07 -7.26
CA TYR A 96 4.03 -1.12 -7.48
C TYR A 96 4.80 -0.01 -6.76
N GLY A 97 4.45 0.28 -5.50
CA GLY A 97 5.06 1.36 -4.71
C GLY A 97 4.10 1.99 -3.70
N PRO A 98 4.60 2.82 -2.77
CA PRO A 98 3.79 3.50 -1.75
C PRO A 98 3.01 4.72 -2.29
N TRP A 99 2.71 4.74 -3.59
CA TRP A 99 1.99 5.82 -4.26
C TRP A 99 0.69 5.30 -4.86
N ASP A 100 -0.39 6.03 -4.64
CA ASP A 100 -1.68 5.77 -5.26
C ASP A 100 -1.60 6.10 -6.76
N ARG A 101 -1.68 5.11 -7.64
CA ARG A 101 -1.54 5.30 -9.10
C ARG A 101 -2.66 6.11 -9.73
N ILE A 102 -3.80 6.29 -9.05
CA ILE A 102 -4.95 7.05 -9.55
C ILE A 102 -4.78 8.54 -9.24
N THR A 103 -4.24 8.88 -8.06
CA THR A 103 -4.12 10.27 -7.58
C THR A 103 -2.69 10.81 -7.61
N GLY A 104 -1.69 9.94 -7.76
CA GLY A 104 -0.27 10.27 -7.73
C GLY A 104 0.29 10.60 -6.34
N LYS A 105 -0.49 10.39 -5.26
CA LYS A 105 -0.09 10.77 -3.89
C LYS A 105 0.57 9.59 -3.17
N SER A 106 1.59 9.88 -2.36
CA SER A 106 2.09 8.93 -1.37
C SER A 106 1.04 8.70 -0.28
N PHE A 107 0.96 7.46 0.20
CA PHE A 107 0.11 7.08 1.34
C PHE A 107 0.94 6.42 2.47
N VAL A 108 2.26 6.37 2.34
CA VAL A 108 3.17 5.94 3.40
C VAL A 108 4.12 7.09 3.72
N GLU A 109 4.38 7.32 5.01
CA GLU A 109 5.43 8.24 5.46
C GLU A 109 6.80 7.56 5.32
N GLY A 110 7.81 8.31 4.88
CA GLY A 110 9.17 7.84 4.64
C GLY A 110 10.19 8.55 5.52
#